data_AF-A0A2D5NAX8-F1
#
_entry.id   AF-A0A2D5NAX8-F1
#
_cell.length_a   1.000
_cell.length_b   1.000
_cell.length_c   1.000
_cell.angle_alpha   90.00
_cell.angle_beta   90.00
_cell.angle_gamma   90.00
#
_symmetry.space_group_name_H-M   'P 1'
#
loop_
_entity.id
_entity.type
_entity.pdbx_description
1 polymer ?
#
loop_
_entity_poly.entity_id
_entity_poly.type
_entity_poly.pdbx_seq_one_letter_code
_entity_poly.pdbx_strand_id
1 'polypeptide(L)'
;SLGLPVFENVSIEWYSEVFIKEGQYVLRYELQDASGIAVSGTQGFKRMQSGVNPIRISYAMDGQNSGAYAIKTELLDAAGEVIKEASESLMWYSDEMLIDASLLEGVLTRATFEKSWGNWDEVPEYLSMIAPLASLAERRLLMNLKESMDTARAAFYLTRFWQEKAPDQALESWLGYKRVVDQVDSEFGSKTLPGYKTQMGRVFLQYGAPSLVEERPFDGKNYPYQIWQYDRLVSSSTPIQQNQVFIFVDQELVGRQYTLIHSSAMGEVKDHKWQFHLSRHSNTGPDIDATSTQYSRDNFGERISNSLIIGNQGTWFDQFNN
;
A
#
# COMPACT_ATOMS: atom_id res chain seq x y z
N SER A 1 10.58 -16.10 -2.87
CA SER A 1 9.96 -15.67 -1.60
C SER A 1 8.47 -15.57 -1.87
N LEU A 2 7.67 -16.49 -1.33
CA LEU A 2 6.21 -16.32 -1.32
C LEU A 2 5.95 -15.15 -0.35
N GLY A 3 5.13 -14.18 -0.76
CA GLY A 3 4.87 -12.97 0.02
C GLY A 3 4.31 -13.27 1.42
N LEU A 4 4.26 -12.24 2.27
CA LEU A 4 3.67 -12.34 3.61
C LEU A 4 2.24 -12.91 3.52
N PRO A 5 1.90 -13.97 4.27
CA PRO A 5 0.56 -14.54 4.27
C PRO A 5 -0.45 -13.55 4.83
N VAL A 6 -1.62 -13.47 4.19
CA VAL A 6 -2.71 -12.54 4.48
C VAL A 6 -3.97 -13.31 4.83
N PHE A 7 -4.58 -12.99 5.99
CA PHE A 7 -5.81 -13.58 6.49
C PHE A 7 -6.88 -12.50 6.72
N GLU A 8 -8.16 -12.86 6.55
CA GLU A 8 -9.27 -11.90 6.59
C GLU A 8 -10.52 -12.56 7.16
N ASN A 9 -11.03 -12.05 8.30
CA ASN A 9 -12.20 -12.57 9.03
C ASN A 9 -12.21 -14.10 9.20
N VAL A 10 -11.03 -14.70 9.27
CA VAL A 10 -10.83 -16.13 9.47
C VAL A 10 -9.90 -16.35 10.64
N SER A 11 -10.03 -17.52 11.25
CA SER A 11 -9.08 -17.98 12.24
C SER A 11 -7.70 -18.18 11.61
N ILE A 12 -6.67 -17.90 12.40
CA ILE A 12 -5.29 -18.23 12.02
C ILE A 12 -5.01 -19.62 12.50
N GLU A 13 -4.67 -20.52 11.58
CA GLU A 13 -4.24 -21.87 11.90
C GLU A 13 -2.81 -22.11 11.45
N TRP A 14 -2.02 -22.72 12.32
CA TRP A 14 -0.65 -23.09 12.00
C TRP A 14 -0.33 -24.49 12.49
N TYR A 15 0.62 -25.12 11.80
CA TYR A 15 1.10 -26.46 12.06
C TYR A 15 2.62 -26.45 12.18
N SER A 16 3.14 -27.21 13.14
CA SER A 16 4.58 -27.45 13.27
C SER A 16 4.84 -28.87 13.75
N GLU A 17 6.03 -29.37 13.47
CA GLU A 17 6.52 -30.66 13.97
C GLU A 17 7.85 -30.45 14.70
N VAL A 18 7.97 -31.03 15.89
CA VAL A 18 9.24 -31.03 16.64
C VAL A 18 9.69 -32.48 16.83
N PHE A 19 10.88 -32.78 16.34
CA PHE A 19 11.50 -34.09 16.54
C PHE A 19 12.47 -34.03 17.72
N ILE A 20 12.22 -34.85 18.75
CA ILE A 20 13.11 -34.98 19.91
C ILE A 20 13.78 -36.35 19.88
N LYS A 21 15.11 -36.37 19.78
CA LYS A 21 15.88 -37.61 19.87
C LYS A 21 15.91 -38.14 21.30
N GLU A 22 16.32 -37.29 22.25
CA GLU A 22 16.55 -37.64 23.65
C GLU A 22 16.52 -36.38 24.53
N GLY A 23 16.04 -36.49 25.77
CA GLY A 23 15.93 -35.37 26.73
C GLY A 23 14.49 -34.94 27.02
N GLN A 24 14.34 -33.91 27.86
CA GLN A 24 13.05 -33.31 28.22
C GLN A 24 13.00 -31.89 27.67
N TYR A 25 11.96 -31.60 26.90
CA TYR A 25 11.78 -30.29 26.27
C TYR A 25 10.33 -29.84 26.36
N VAL A 26 10.14 -28.52 26.30
CA VAL A 26 8.84 -27.88 26.24
C VAL A 26 8.83 -26.92 25.05
N LEU A 27 7.85 -27.05 24.17
CA LEU A 27 7.57 -26.04 23.15
C LEU A 27 6.66 -24.99 23.77
N ARG A 28 7.11 -23.74 23.82
CA ARG A 28 6.28 -22.55 24.09
C ARG A 28 5.88 -21.93 22.76
N TYR A 29 4.66 -21.42 22.68
CA TYR A 29 4.16 -20.73 21.50
C TYR A 29 3.23 -19.59 21.87
N GLU A 30 3.20 -18.55 21.05
CA GLU A 30 2.34 -17.39 21.21
C GLU A 30 2.15 -16.65 19.88
N LEU A 31 1.06 -15.90 19.77
CA LEU A 31 0.89 -14.91 18.71
C LEU A 31 1.34 -13.55 19.27
N GLN A 32 2.20 -12.84 18.55
CA GLN A 32 2.66 -11.50 18.89
C GLN A 32 2.07 -10.48 17.93
N ASP A 33 1.74 -9.29 18.44
CA ASP A 33 1.36 -8.14 17.61
C ASP A 33 2.58 -7.44 16.98
N ALA A 34 2.33 -6.36 16.23
CA ALA A 34 3.39 -5.58 15.58
C ALA A 34 4.41 -4.96 16.55
N SER A 35 4.09 -4.83 17.83
CA SER A 35 5.00 -4.34 18.88
C SER A 35 5.79 -5.44 19.56
N GLY A 36 5.54 -6.71 19.21
CA GLY A 36 6.15 -7.89 19.82
C GLY A 36 5.49 -8.31 21.14
N ILE A 37 4.34 -7.72 21.47
CA ILE A 37 3.58 -8.09 22.68
C ILE A 37 2.71 -9.30 22.35
N ALA A 38 2.73 -10.29 23.24
CA ALA A 38 1.90 -11.48 23.10
C ALA A 38 0.41 -11.13 23.22
N VAL A 39 -0.36 -11.54 22.22
CA VAL A 39 -1.81 -11.39 22.18
C VAL A 39 -2.43 -12.25 23.29
N SER A 40 -3.28 -11.63 24.11
CA SER A 40 -3.91 -12.30 25.25
C SER A 40 -4.66 -13.56 24.82
N GLY A 41 -4.50 -14.65 25.57
CA GLY A 41 -5.16 -15.93 25.29
C GLY A 41 -4.51 -16.79 24.19
N THR A 42 -3.45 -16.31 23.53
CA THR A 42 -2.76 -17.08 22.46
C THR A 42 -1.54 -17.87 22.94
N GLN A 43 -1.06 -17.56 24.15
CA GLN A 43 0.09 -18.21 24.77
C GLN A 43 -0.24 -19.64 25.17
N GLY A 44 0.67 -20.56 24.91
CA GLY A 44 0.55 -21.94 25.34
C GLY A 44 1.87 -22.67 25.37
N PHE A 45 1.84 -23.88 25.90
CA PHE A 45 3.00 -24.76 25.91
C PHE A 45 2.60 -26.21 25.72
N LYS A 46 3.52 -27.01 25.17
CA LYS A 46 3.37 -28.46 25.02
C LYS A 46 4.65 -29.13 25.46
N ARG A 47 4.54 -30.14 26.34
CA ARG A 47 5.68 -31.00 26.70
C ARG A 47 5.97 -31.96 25.55
N MET A 48 7.23 -32.05 25.15
CA MET A 48 7.65 -32.91 24.05
C MET A 48 7.95 -34.33 24.55
N GLN A 49 7.61 -35.31 23.72
CA GLN A 49 7.97 -36.71 23.89
C GLN A 49 9.13 -37.07 22.97
N SER A 50 9.84 -38.15 23.25
CA SER A 50 10.82 -38.70 22.31
C SER A 50 10.10 -39.12 21.01
N GLY A 51 10.71 -38.80 19.86
CA GLY A 51 10.13 -38.96 18.53
C GLY A 51 9.49 -37.68 17.98
N VAL A 52 8.51 -37.85 17.10
CA VAL A 52 7.83 -36.76 16.38
C VAL A 52 6.69 -36.21 17.22
N ASN A 53 6.67 -34.88 17.39
CA ASN A 53 5.62 -34.16 18.12
C ASN A 53 4.91 -33.19 17.17
N PRO A 54 3.77 -33.58 16.57
CA PRO A 54 2.97 -32.67 15.77
C PRO A 54 2.20 -31.70 16.68
N ILE A 55 2.08 -30.45 16.26
CA ILE A 55 1.25 -29.44 16.91
C ILE A 55 0.46 -28.67 15.86
N ARG A 56 -0.83 -28.48 16.12
CA ARG A 56 -1.72 -27.61 15.36
C ARG A 56 -2.44 -26.70 16.33
N ILE A 57 -2.38 -25.40 16.10
CA ILE A 57 -3.05 -24.38 16.91
C ILE A 57 -3.93 -23.53 16.00
N SER A 58 -5.07 -23.10 16.54
CA SER A 58 -6.04 -22.24 15.88
C SER A 58 -6.32 -21.04 16.79
N TYR A 59 -6.24 -19.84 16.24
CA TYR A 59 -6.57 -18.58 16.90
C TYR A 59 -7.83 -18.00 16.27
N ALA A 60 -8.87 -17.76 17.05
CA ALA A 60 -10.15 -17.26 16.54
C ALA A 60 -10.07 -15.82 16.00
N MET A 61 -9.14 -15.02 16.51
CA MET A 61 -8.89 -13.61 16.13
C MET A 61 -10.09 -12.66 16.32
N ASP A 62 -11.17 -13.09 16.96
CA ASP A 62 -12.30 -12.23 17.32
C ASP A 62 -11.85 -11.03 18.17
N GLY A 63 -12.28 -9.82 17.78
CA GLY A 63 -11.96 -8.57 18.49
C GLY A 63 -10.49 -8.15 18.43
N GLN A 64 -9.66 -8.80 17.62
CA GLN A 64 -8.29 -8.34 17.35
C GLN A 64 -8.31 -7.18 16.36
N ASN A 65 -7.26 -6.35 16.40
CA ASN A 65 -7.10 -5.26 15.44
C ASN A 65 -6.49 -5.79 14.14
N SER A 66 -6.88 -5.19 13.02
CA SER A 66 -6.18 -5.39 11.74
C SER A 66 -4.70 -4.98 11.87
N GLY A 67 -3.78 -5.80 11.38
CA GLY A 67 -2.35 -5.48 11.49
C GLY A 67 -1.40 -6.62 11.18
N ALA A 68 -0.12 -6.34 11.41
CA ALA A 68 0.96 -7.32 11.34
C ALA A 68 1.03 -8.12 12.65
N TYR A 69 1.17 -9.43 12.52
CA TYR A 69 1.33 -10.36 13.62
C TYR A 69 2.47 -11.34 13.32
N ALA A 70 3.00 -11.98 14.35
CA ALA A 70 3.98 -13.04 14.22
C ALA A 70 3.63 -14.22 15.13
N ILE A 71 3.68 -15.43 14.59
CA ILE A 71 3.62 -16.65 15.41
C ILE A 71 5.04 -16.88 15.92
N LYS A 72 5.24 -16.84 17.24
CA LYS A 72 6.52 -17.16 17.86
C LYS A 72 6.46 -18.54 18.48
N THR A 73 7.49 -19.35 18.24
CA THR A 73 7.67 -20.65 18.87
C THR A 73 9.08 -20.76 19.44
N GLU A 74 9.19 -21.30 20.65
CA GLU A 74 10.45 -21.48 21.36
C GLU A 74 10.50 -22.88 21.96
N LEU A 75 11.60 -23.58 21.74
CA LEU A 75 11.87 -24.87 22.36
C LEU A 75 12.77 -24.65 23.56
N LEU A 76 12.28 -25.01 24.75
CA LEU A 76 12.99 -24.88 26.01
C LEU A 76 13.47 -26.26 26.47
N ASP A 77 14.65 -26.31 27.07
CA ASP A 77 15.18 -27.50 27.73
C ASP A 77 14.65 -27.66 29.17
N ALA A 78 15.20 -28.65 29.89
CA ALA A 78 14.83 -28.92 31.28
C ALA A 78 15.26 -27.83 32.27
N ALA A 79 16.26 -27.01 31.92
CA ALA A 79 16.70 -25.86 32.72
C ALA A 79 15.84 -24.60 32.42
N GLY A 80 14.99 -24.65 31.41
CA GLY A 80 14.19 -23.52 30.94
C GLY A 80 14.95 -22.60 29.98
N GLU A 81 16.09 -23.05 29.45
CA GLU A 81 16.85 -22.31 28.45
C GLU A 81 16.25 -22.53 27.06
N VAL A 82 16.10 -21.45 26.29
CA VAL A 82 15.63 -21.53 24.90
C VAL A 82 16.76 -22.07 24.03
N ILE A 83 16.58 -23.28 23.52
CA ILE A 83 17.56 -23.96 22.65
C ILE A 83 17.29 -23.72 21.16
N LYS A 84 16.05 -23.34 20.80
CA LYS A 84 15.67 -23.02 19.43
C LYS A 84 14.46 -22.09 19.42
N GLU A 85 14.44 -21.15 18.49
CA GLU A 85 13.29 -20.30 18.22
C GLU A 85 12.95 -20.32 16.72
N ALA A 86 11.69 -20.05 16.41
CA ALA A 86 11.22 -19.76 15.07
C ALA A 86 10.09 -18.74 15.12
N SER A 87 10.02 -17.88 14.12
CA SER A 87 8.98 -16.86 13.98
C SER A 87 8.51 -16.77 12.54
N GLU A 88 7.19 -16.75 12.34
CA GLU A 88 6.57 -16.58 11.03
C GLU A 88 5.63 -15.37 11.07
N SER A 89 5.87 -14.41 10.19
CA SER A 89 5.09 -13.16 10.11
C SER A 89 3.87 -13.32 9.19
N LEU A 90 2.78 -12.67 9.55
CA LEU A 90 1.53 -12.66 8.80
C LEU A 90 0.81 -11.30 8.93
N MET A 91 -0.13 -11.06 8.02
CA MET A 91 -1.09 -9.98 8.10
C MET A 91 -2.46 -10.53 8.39
N TRP A 92 -3.18 -9.92 9.33
CA TRP A 92 -4.57 -10.27 9.63
C TRP A 92 -5.47 -9.03 9.54
N TYR A 93 -6.66 -9.22 8.98
CA TYR A 93 -7.65 -8.17 8.77
C TYR A 93 -9.00 -8.55 9.36
N SER A 94 -9.59 -7.62 10.10
CA SER A 94 -11.00 -7.63 10.47
C SER A 94 -11.76 -6.59 9.65
N ASP A 95 -12.89 -6.99 9.07
CA ASP A 95 -13.89 -6.05 8.57
C ASP A 95 -14.66 -5.39 9.73
N GLU A 96 -14.81 -6.13 10.82
CA GLU A 96 -15.25 -5.61 12.10
C GLU A 96 -14.06 -4.96 12.81
N MET A 97 -13.56 -3.85 12.26
CA MET A 97 -12.93 -2.90 13.14
C MET A 97 -14.03 -2.41 14.09
N LEU A 98 -14.16 -3.08 15.23
CA LEU A 98 -14.83 -2.55 16.41
C LEU A 98 -14.00 -1.35 16.83
N ILE A 99 -14.21 -0.21 16.16
CA ILE A 99 -14.12 1.06 16.84
C ILE A 99 -15.12 0.90 17.97
N ASP A 100 -14.63 0.60 19.16
CA ASP A 100 -15.45 0.45 20.35
C ASP A 100 -16.35 1.70 20.42
N ALA A 101 -17.66 1.49 20.25
CA ALA A 101 -18.60 2.59 20.18
C ALA A 101 -18.62 3.39 21.48
N SER A 102 -18.14 2.82 22.60
CA SER A 102 -17.93 3.56 23.84
C SER A 102 -16.78 4.58 23.77
N LEU A 103 -15.83 4.42 22.84
CA LEU A 103 -14.84 5.46 22.50
C LEU A 103 -15.45 6.59 21.65
N LEU A 104 -16.59 6.33 21.00
CA LEU A 104 -17.37 7.34 20.25
C LEU A 104 -18.26 8.17 21.17
N GLU A 105 -18.73 7.59 22.29
CA GLU A 105 -19.63 8.25 23.23
C GLU A 105 -18.91 9.41 23.97
N GLY A 106 -19.26 10.65 23.59
CA GLY A 106 -18.87 11.88 24.28
C GLY A 106 -17.64 12.62 23.71
N VAL A 107 -16.92 12.03 22.74
CA VAL A 107 -15.64 12.60 22.24
C VAL A 107 -15.78 13.38 20.93
N LEU A 108 -16.68 12.97 20.02
CA LEU A 108 -16.82 13.61 18.70
C LEU A 108 -18.30 13.74 18.29
N THR A 109 -18.84 14.95 18.38
CA THR A 109 -20.17 15.31 17.85
C THR A 109 -20.05 15.99 16.49
N ARG A 110 -21.15 16.04 15.72
CA ARG A 110 -21.23 16.84 14.48
C ARG A 110 -20.75 18.27 14.69
N ALA A 111 -21.26 18.95 15.72
CA ALA A 111 -20.89 20.33 16.02
C ALA A 111 -19.40 20.50 16.34
N THR A 112 -18.79 19.58 17.09
CA THR A 112 -17.36 19.63 17.40
C THR A 112 -16.48 19.29 16.20
N PHE A 113 -16.94 18.40 15.32
CA PHE A 113 -16.26 18.09 14.07
C PHE A 113 -16.31 19.28 13.11
N GLU A 114 -17.49 19.85 12.87
CA GLU A 114 -17.69 20.99 11.98
C GLU A 114 -16.97 22.26 12.42
N LYS A 115 -16.71 22.41 13.72
CA LYS A 115 -15.94 23.53 14.25
C LYS A 115 -14.47 23.53 13.83
N SER A 116 -13.87 22.35 13.62
CA SER A 116 -12.42 22.21 13.51
C SER A 116 -11.95 21.38 12.31
N TRP A 117 -12.61 20.26 12.04
CA TRP A 117 -12.13 19.24 11.09
C TRP A 117 -12.67 19.42 9.67
N GLY A 118 -13.86 19.98 9.50
CA GLY A 118 -14.43 20.22 8.17
C GLY A 118 -15.93 19.94 8.12
N ASN A 119 -16.48 19.88 6.93
CA ASN A 119 -17.91 19.67 6.74
C ASN A 119 -18.29 18.21 7.06
N TRP A 120 -19.27 18.01 7.93
CA TRP A 120 -19.76 16.68 8.31
C TRP A 120 -20.25 15.88 7.10
N ASP A 121 -20.92 16.54 6.16
CA ASP A 121 -21.52 15.88 5.00
C ASP A 121 -20.45 15.49 3.94
N GLU A 122 -19.23 16.01 4.07
CA GLU A 122 -18.08 15.69 3.20
C GLU A 122 -17.16 14.62 3.78
N VAL A 123 -17.43 14.11 4.99
CA VAL A 123 -16.60 13.09 5.65
C VAL A 123 -16.29 11.86 4.76
N PRO A 124 -17.25 11.27 4.02
CA PRO A 124 -16.94 10.16 3.11
C PRO A 124 -15.96 10.56 1.99
N GLU A 125 -15.98 11.81 1.57
CA GLU A 125 -15.02 12.33 0.60
C GLU A 125 -13.65 12.57 1.25
N TYR A 126 -13.60 13.06 2.49
CA TYR A 126 -12.33 13.17 3.24
C TYR A 126 -11.64 11.81 3.42
N LEU A 127 -12.42 10.74 3.64
CA LEU A 127 -11.90 9.36 3.64
C LEU A 127 -11.29 8.97 2.28
N SER A 128 -11.94 9.37 1.18
CA SER A 128 -11.41 9.13 -0.17
C SER A 128 -10.12 9.91 -0.42
N MET A 129 -10.00 11.12 0.13
CA MET A 129 -8.80 11.96 0.02
C MET A 129 -7.59 11.36 0.77
N ILE A 130 -7.80 10.69 1.91
CA ILE A 130 -6.69 10.08 2.70
C ILE A 130 -6.33 8.66 2.25
N ALA A 131 -7.13 8.04 1.38
CA ALA A 131 -6.88 6.69 0.87
C ALA A 131 -5.47 6.47 0.24
N PRO A 132 -4.84 7.46 -0.44
CA PRO A 132 -3.47 7.32 -0.91
C PRO A 132 -2.44 7.10 0.22
N LEU A 133 -2.68 7.69 1.40
CA LEU A 133 -1.80 7.58 2.58
C LEU A 133 -2.01 6.30 3.39
N ALA A 134 -3.15 5.64 3.20
CA ALA A 134 -3.54 4.44 3.90
C ALA A 134 -2.71 3.23 3.45
N SER A 135 -2.28 2.45 4.43
CA SER A 135 -1.72 1.11 4.26
C SER A 135 -2.74 0.18 3.58
N LEU A 136 -2.28 -0.97 3.11
CA LEU A 136 -3.17 -1.97 2.51
C LEU A 136 -4.32 -2.38 3.46
N ALA A 137 -4.03 -2.46 4.76
CA ALA A 137 -4.99 -2.71 5.84
C ALA A 137 -6.09 -1.65 5.88
N GLU A 138 -5.67 -0.40 5.99
CA GLU A 138 -6.51 0.76 6.17
C GLU A 138 -7.36 1.04 4.92
N ARG A 139 -6.87 0.72 3.71
CA ARG A 139 -7.61 0.93 2.47
C ARG A 139 -8.92 0.13 2.42
N ARG A 140 -8.93 -1.10 2.92
CA ARG A 140 -10.15 -1.92 2.98
C ARG A 140 -11.17 -1.33 3.95
N LEU A 141 -10.69 -0.95 5.13
CA LEU A 141 -11.50 -0.27 6.13
C LEU A 141 -12.08 1.05 5.60
N LEU A 142 -11.29 1.85 4.90
CA LEU A 142 -11.74 3.08 4.27
C LEU A 142 -12.86 2.84 3.25
N MET A 143 -12.77 1.76 2.47
CA MET A 143 -13.86 1.37 1.55
C MET A 143 -15.13 1.02 2.32
N ASN A 144 -15.03 0.18 3.35
CA ASN A 144 -16.19 -0.21 4.18
C ASN A 144 -16.83 1.00 4.87
N LEU A 145 -16.04 1.90 5.44
CA LEU A 145 -16.52 3.12 6.10
C LEU A 145 -17.18 4.09 5.12
N LYS A 146 -16.62 4.22 3.92
CA LYS A 146 -17.18 5.06 2.86
C LYS A 146 -18.53 4.54 2.35
N GLU A 147 -18.67 3.22 2.24
CA GLU A 147 -19.93 2.57 1.82
C GLU A 147 -20.96 2.53 2.95
N SER A 148 -20.51 2.57 4.22
CA SER A 148 -21.40 2.67 5.36
C SER A 148 -22.16 3.99 5.39
N MET A 149 -23.42 3.96 5.81
CA MET A 149 -24.21 5.17 6.07
C MET A 149 -23.89 5.81 7.45
N ASP A 150 -22.84 5.35 8.14
CA ASP A 150 -22.48 5.82 9.48
C ASP A 150 -21.37 6.89 9.42
N THR A 151 -21.78 8.12 9.16
CA THR A 151 -20.88 9.27 9.10
C THR A 151 -20.14 9.53 10.42
N ALA A 152 -20.71 9.15 11.57
CA ALA A 152 -20.08 9.35 12.86
C ALA A 152 -18.85 8.43 13.02
N ARG A 153 -18.98 7.16 12.63
CA ARG A 153 -17.83 6.23 12.57
C ARG A 153 -16.77 6.70 11.58
N ALA A 154 -17.18 7.15 10.39
CA ALA A 154 -16.25 7.67 9.38
C ALA A 154 -15.49 8.91 9.88
N ALA A 155 -16.18 9.84 10.55
CA ALA A 155 -15.59 11.05 11.10
C ALA A 155 -14.59 10.72 12.21
N PHE A 156 -14.94 9.78 13.10
CA PHE A 156 -14.03 9.32 14.15
C PHE A 156 -12.80 8.61 13.57
N TYR A 157 -12.98 7.78 12.55
CA TYR A 157 -11.84 7.15 11.89
C TYR A 157 -10.89 8.20 11.30
N LEU A 158 -11.43 9.22 10.62
CA LEU A 158 -10.61 10.32 10.10
C LEU A 158 -9.81 11.01 11.22
N THR A 159 -10.44 11.33 12.36
CA THR A 159 -9.73 11.99 13.46
C THR A 159 -8.66 11.08 14.06
N ARG A 160 -8.96 9.80 14.26
CA ARG A 160 -8.04 8.79 14.78
C ARG A 160 -6.86 8.57 13.84
N PHE A 161 -7.09 8.47 12.54
CA PHE A 161 -6.04 8.31 11.52
C PHE A 161 -4.97 9.39 11.64
N TRP A 162 -5.39 10.65 11.81
CA TRP A 162 -4.46 11.77 11.99
C TRP A 162 -3.86 11.83 13.39
N GLN A 163 -4.54 11.37 14.44
CA GLN A 163 -3.97 11.21 15.78
C GLN A 163 -2.86 10.15 15.80
N GLU A 164 -3.05 9.04 15.10
CA GLU A 164 -2.02 7.99 15.01
C GLU A 164 -0.82 8.45 14.18
N LYS A 165 -1.05 9.21 13.09
CA LYS A 165 0.04 9.77 12.28
C LYS A 165 0.77 10.94 12.93
N ALA A 166 0.07 11.79 13.67
CA ALA A 166 0.61 12.98 14.30
C ALA A 166 -0.05 13.21 15.68
N PRO A 167 0.37 12.48 16.73
CA PRO A 167 -0.28 12.51 18.04
C PRO A 167 -0.47 13.91 18.63
N ASP A 168 0.53 14.77 18.49
CA ASP A 168 0.51 16.12 19.06
C ASP A 168 -0.10 17.18 18.12
N GLN A 169 -0.27 16.88 16.83
CA GLN A 169 -0.60 17.85 15.77
C GLN A 169 -1.60 17.31 14.75
N ALA A 170 -2.51 16.43 15.18
CA ALA A 170 -3.45 15.71 14.30
C ALA A 170 -4.28 16.65 13.43
N LEU A 171 -4.91 17.66 14.06
CA LEU A 171 -5.75 18.63 13.38
C LEU A 171 -4.94 19.49 12.39
N GLU A 172 -3.77 20.00 12.83
CA GLU A 172 -2.90 20.82 11.98
C GLU A 172 -2.38 20.03 10.78
N SER A 173 -2.05 18.75 10.98
CA SER A 173 -1.60 17.83 9.93
C SER A 173 -2.72 17.56 8.92
N TRP A 174 -3.94 17.31 9.37
CA TRP A 174 -5.10 17.17 8.50
C TRP A 174 -5.34 18.44 7.67
N LEU A 175 -5.38 19.61 8.30
CA LEU A 175 -5.59 20.89 7.60
C LEU A 175 -4.44 21.22 6.64
N GLY A 176 -3.21 20.85 6.99
CA GLY A 176 -2.06 20.91 6.09
C GLY A 176 -2.23 20.02 4.87
N TYR A 177 -2.58 18.75 5.09
CA TYR A 177 -2.82 17.79 4.03
C TYR A 177 -3.99 18.20 3.13
N LYS A 178 -5.10 18.67 3.70
CA LYS A 178 -6.25 19.13 2.92
C LYS A 178 -5.87 20.28 1.97
N ARG A 179 -4.99 21.20 2.39
CA ARG A 179 -4.46 22.24 1.49
C ARG A 179 -3.66 21.66 0.32
N VAL A 180 -2.91 20.57 0.55
CA VAL A 180 -2.22 19.85 -0.53
C VAL A 180 -3.22 19.18 -1.47
N VAL A 181 -4.28 18.57 -0.93
CA VAL A 181 -5.39 18.02 -1.74
C VAL A 181 -6.04 19.10 -2.60
N ASP A 182 -6.33 20.26 -2.03
CA ASP A 182 -6.94 21.39 -2.76
C ASP A 182 -6.00 21.88 -3.90
N GLN A 183 -4.67 21.87 -3.68
CA GLN A 183 -3.68 22.18 -4.73
C GLN A 183 -3.62 21.10 -5.82
N VAL A 184 -3.65 19.82 -5.42
CA VAL A 184 -3.72 18.66 -6.33
C VAL A 184 -4.99 18.72 -7.19
N ASP A 185 -6.12 19.11 -6.61
CA ASP A 185 -7.38 19.34 -7.32
C ASP A 185 -7.28 20.47 -8.33
N SER A 186 -6.60 21.56 -8.00
CA SER A 186 -6.39 22.67 -8.93
C SER A 186 -5.46 22.30 -10.09
N GLU A 187 -4.43 21.48 -9.84
CA GLU A 187 -3.41 21.16 -10.84
C GLU A 187 -3.85 20.03 -11.78
N PHE A 188 -4.41 18.96 -11.22
CA PHE A 188 -4.74 17.74 -11.98
C PHE A 188 -6.25 17.58 -12.20
N GLY A 189 -7.09 18.39 -11.56
CA GLY A 189 -8.54 18.29 -11.69
C GLY A 189 -9.09 18.81 -13.01
N SER A 190 -10.30 18.36 -13.32
CA SER A 190 -11.10 18.81 -14.44
C SER A 190 -12.53 19.10 -13.97
N LYS A 191 -13.39 19.62 -14.87
CA LYS A 191 -14.79 19.90 -14.56
C LYS A 191 -15.58 18.66 -14.11
N THR A 192 -15.18 17.48 -14.57
CA THR A 192 -15.91 16.22 -14.35
C THR A 192 -15.20 15.27 -13.38
N LEU A 193 -13.91 15.47 -13.12
CA LEU A 193 -13.10 14.60 -12.29
C LEU A 193 -12.19 15.44 -11.38
N PRO A 194 -12.35 15.37 -10.04
CA PRO A 194 -11.44 16.00 -9.08
C PRO A 194 -10.00 15.48 -9.24
N GLY A 195 -9.02 16.35 -9.00
CA GLY A 195 -7.60 16.02 -9.16
C GLY A 195 -7.12 14.92 -8.23
N TYR A 196 -7.55 14.86 -6.97
CA TYR A 196 -7.16 13.76 -6.06
C TYR A 196 -7.69 12.38 -6.51
N LYS A 197 -8.72 12.35 -7.37
CA LYS A 197 -9.23 11.11 -7.99
C LYS A 197 -8.48 10.73 -9.27
N THR A 198 -7.66 11.62 -9.82
CA THR A 198 -6.80 11.29 -10.98
C THR A 198 -5.63 10.42 -10.56
N GLN A 199 -5.04 9.71 -11.52
CA GLN A 199 -3.88 8.87 -11.23
C GLN A 199 -2.64 9.70 -10.89
N MET A 200 -2.45 10.87 -11.52
CA MET A 200 -1.38 11.81 -11.15
C MET A 200 -1.57 12.34 -9.73
N GLY A 201 -2.78 12.81 -9.40
CA GLY A 201 -3.09 13.32 -8.07
C GLY A 201 -2.96 12.26 -6.98
N ARG A 202 -3.41 11.01 -7.24
CA ARG A 202 -3.17 9.87 -6.35
C ARG A 202 -1.68 9.64 -6.10
N VAL A 203 -0.86 9.58 -7.15
CA VAL A 203 0.60 9.38 -7.03
C VAL A 203 1.22 10.52 -6.22
N PHE A 204 0.86 11.77 -6.51
CA PHE A 204 1.36 12.94 -5.80
C PHE A 204 0.98 12.92 -4.31
N LEU A 205 -0.25 12.55 -3.97
CA LEU A 205 -0.69 12.45 -2.57
C LEU A 205 -0.03 11.29 -1.83
N GLN A 206 0.23 10.17 -2.52
CA GLN A 206 0.83 8.98 -1.92
C GLN A 206 2.34 9.13 -1.70
N TYR A 207 3.05 9.79 -2.61
CA TYR A 207 4.52 9.82 -2.64
C TYR A 207 5.12 11.23 -2.50
N GLY A 208 4.31 12.28 -2.57
CA GLY A 208 4.75 13.67 -2.57
C GLY A 208 5.14 14.17 -3.96
N ALA A 209 5.85 15.30 -3.99
CA ALA A 209 6.32 15.88 -5.24
C ALA A 209 7.47 15.05 -5.85
N PRO A 210 7.47 14.82 -7.17
CA PRO A 210 8.58 14.16 -7.85
C PRO A 210 9.86 15.01 -7.81
N SER A 211 11.01 14.35 -7.84
CA SER A 211 12.33 14.97 -7.92
C SER A 211 12.56 15.66 -9.26
N LEU A 212 12.06 15.05 -10.33
CA LEU A 212 12.15 15.59 -11.69
C LEU A 212 10.88 15.25 -12.48
N VAL A 213 10.42 16.20 -13.30
CA VAL A 213 9.30 16.03 -14.23
C VAL A 213 9.77 16.34 -15.63
N GLU A 214 9.56 15.40 -16.55
CA GLU A 214 9.73 15.60 -17.98
C GLU A 214 8.35 15.57 -18.65
N GLU A 215 7.90 16.72 -19.14
CA GLU A 215 6.64 16.83 -19.88
C GLU A 215 6.91 16.84 -21.38
N ARG A 216 6.13 16.03 -22.11
CA ARG A 216 6.19 15.94 -23.57
C ARG A 216 4.81 16.25 -24.14
N PRO A 217 4.66 17.39 -24.84
CA PRO A 217 3.40 17.73 -25.49
C PRO A 217 3.16 16.81 -26.70
N PHE A 218 1.91 16.81 -27.17
CA PHE A 218 1.53 16.12 -28.40
C PHE A 218 2.43 16.52 -29.57
N ASP A 219 2.91 15.53 -30.34
CA ASP A 219 3.80 15.76 -31.49
C ASP A 219 3.32 15.15 -32.80
N GLY A 220 2.05 14.74 -32.84
CA GLY A 220 1.42 14.12 -34.01
C GLY A 220 1.62 12.60 -34.08
N LYS A 221 2.73 12.08 -33.54
CA LYS A 221 3.01 10.63 -33.50
C LYS A 221 2.71 10.04 -32.14
N ASN A 222 3.06 10.73 -31.07
CA ASN A 222 2.85 10.30 -29.70
C ASN A 222 1.79 11.15 -29.00
N TYR A 223 1.00 10.50 -28.14
CA TYR A 223 0.15 11.19 -27.18
C TYR A 223 0.99 12.06 -26.23
N PRO A 224 0.45 13.17 -25.67
CA PRO A 224 1.11 13.88 -24.59
C PRO A 224 1.39 12.92 -23.43
N TYR A 225 2.59 13.01 -22.87
CA TYR A 225 2.96 12.18 -21.73
C TYR A 225 3.85 12.94 -20.75
N GLN A 226 3.82 12.52 -19.50
CA GLN A 226 4.70 13.01 -18.45
C GLN A 226 5.46 11.86 -17.83
N ILE A 227 6.75 12.07 -17.60
CA ILE A 227 7.60 11.16 -16.86
C ILE A 227 7.99 11.84 -15.55
N TRP A 228 7.67 11.20 -14.44
CA TRP A 228 8.03 11.66 -13.10
C TRP A 228 9.10 10.74 -12.54
N GLN A 229 10.18 11.31 -12.01
CA GLN A 229 11.25 10.59 -11.33
C GLN A 229 11.25 10.94 -9.84
N TYR A 230 11.44 9.92 -9.02
CA TYR A 230 11.65 10.03 -7.58
C TYR A 230 13.00 9.41 -7.22
N ASP A 231 13.97 10.23 -6.82
CA ASP A 231 15.28 9.74 -6.39
C ASP A 231 15.16 8.92 -5.10
N ARG A 232 14.23 9.33 -4.23
CA ARG A 232 13.84 8.61 -3.02
C ARG A 232 12.32 8.58 -2.91
N LEU A 233 11.74 7.40 -3.04
CA LEU A 233 10.31 7.15 -2.95
C LEU A 233 9.98 6.60 -1.55
N VAL A 234 9.09 7.28 -0.82
CA VAL A 234 8.65 6.90 0.53
C VAL A 234 7.14 6.72 0.52
N SER A 235 6.66 5.62 1.11
CA SER A 235 5.23 5.36 1.26
C SER A 235 4.98 4.54 2.52
N SER A 236 3.78 4.65 3.09
CA SER A 236 3.31 3.82 4.20
C SER A 236 3.14 2.35 3.82
N SER A 237 2.92 2.06 2.53
CA SER A 237 2.57 0.72 2.03
C SER A 237 3.76 -0.06 1.48
N THR A 238 4.91 0.58 1.26
CA THR A 238 6.09 -0.06 0.66
C THR A 238 7.38 0.40 1.33
N PRO A 239 8.42 -0.46 1.42
CA PRO A 239 9.77 -0.05 1.80
C PRO A 239 10.27 1.12 0.95
N ILE A 240 11.25 1.85 1.49
CA ILE A 240 11.89 2.97 0.77
C ILE A 240 12.53 2.44 -0.51
N GLN A 241 12.24 3.09 -1.63
CA GLN A 241 12.79 2.77 -2.95
C GLN A 241 13.59 3.95 -3.50
N GLN A 242 14.51 3.69 -4.41
CA GLN A 242 15.37 4.71 -5.02
C GLN A 242 15.21 4.73 -6.54
N ASN A 243 15.34 5.89 -7.15
CA ASN A 243 15.34 6.08 -8.61
C ASN A 243 14.12 5.44 -9.28
N GLN A 244 12.94 5.71 -8.75
CA GLN A 244 11.67 5.18 -9.27
C GLN A 244 11.08 6.15 -10.29
N VAL A 245 10.47 5.60 -11.34
CA VAL A 245 9.91 6.36 -12.46
C VAL A 245 8.43 6.04 -12.59
N PHE A 246 7.64 7.03 -12.96
CA PHE A 246 6.21 6.92 -13.27
C PHE A 246 5.95 7.58 -14.61
N ILE A 247 5.20 6.91 -15.47
CA ILE A 247 4.94 7.34 -16.84
C ILE A 247 3.43 7.48 -17.01
N PHE A 248 3.01 8.71 -17.28
CA PHE A 248 1.62 9.06 -17.47
C PHE A 248 1.36 9.51 -18.90
N VAL A 249 0.20 9.18 -19.47
CA VAL A 249 -0.18 9.56 -20.84
C VAL A 249 -1.61 10.07 -20.90
N ASP A 250 -1.87 11.10 -21.70
CA ASP A 250 -3.22 11.56 -22.05
C ASP A 250 -3.61 10.99 -23.42
N GLN A 251 -4.28 9.83 -23.42
CA GLN A 251 -4.74 9.18 -24.65
C GLN A 251 -6.02 9.79 -25.22
N GLU A 252 -6.82 10.46 -24.37
CA GLU A 252 -8.08 11.06 -24.79
C GLU A 252 -7.87 12.42 -25.47
N LEU A 253 -6.72 13.07 -25.22
CA LEU A 253 -6.37 14.40 -25.74
C LEU A 253 -7.35 15.50 -25.31
N VAL A 254 -8.25 15.19 -24.38
CA VAL A 254 -9.33 16.05 -23.92
C VAL A 254 -9.26 16.10 -22.39
N GLY A 255 -9.15 17.30 -21.85
CA GLY A 255 -9.26 17.52 -20.41
C GLY A 255 -8.04 17.16 -19.57
N ARG A 256 -6.87 16.87 -20.19
CA ARG A 256 -5.59 16.57 -19.49
C ARG A 256 -5.68 15.40 -18.51
N GLN A 257 -6.45 14.38 -18.88
CA GLN A 257 -6.66 13.21 -18.04
C GLN A 257 -5.54 12.18 -18.26
N TYR A 258 -4.42 12.44 -17.60
CA TYR A 258 -3.24 11.58 -17.66
C TYR A 258 -3.45 10.28 -16.86
N THR A 259 -3.23 9.15 -17.52
CA THR A 259 -3.27 7.81 -16.93
C THR A 259 -1.86 7.24 -16.76
N LEU A 260 -1.58 6.64 -15.61
CA LEU A 260 -0.38 5.89 -15.29
C LEU A 260 -0.35 4.58 -16.08
N ILE A 261 0.55 4.49 -17.04
CA ILE A 261 0.73 3.30 -17.88
C ILE A 261 1.91 2.44 -17.44
N HIS A 262 2.87 3.03 -16.73
CA HIS A 262 4.02 2.30 -16.22
C HIS A 262 4.66 2.98 -15.02
N SER A 263 5.13 2.17 -14.09
CA SER A 263 6.01 2.55 -13.00
C SER A 263 7.03 1.45 -12.74
N SER A 264 8.24 1.86 -12.33
CA SER A 264 9.22 0.92 -11.78
C SER A 264 9.00 0.63 -10.30
N ALA A 265 8.14 1.40 -9.62
CA ALA A 265 7.90 1.29 -8.18
C ALA A 265 7.16 -0.01 -7.82
N MET A 266 7.57 -0.62 -6.72
CA MET A 266 6.90 -1.78 -6.16
C MET A 266 5.46 -1.42 -5.76
N GLY A 267 4.51 -2.29 -6.13
CA GLY A 267 3.09 -2.09 -5.87
C GLY A 267 2.36 -1.22 -6.89
N GLU A 268 3.03 -0.74 -7.92
CA GLU A 268 2.46 0.08 -8.99
C GLU A 268 2.32 -0.69 -10.31
N VAL A 269 1.59 -0.11 -11.27
CA VAL A 269 1.39 -0.71 -12.60
C VAL A 269 2.72 -0.84 -13.33
N LYS A 270 3.09 -2.07 -13.70
CA LYS A 270 4.32 -2.34 -14.46
C LYS A 270 3.99 -2.97 -15.81
N ASP A 271 4.25 -2.23 -16.88
CA ASP A 271 4.11 -2.72 -18.25
C ASP A 271 5.40 -2.54 -19.04
N HIS A 272 6.00 -3.63 -19.53
CA HIS A 272 7.23 -3.57 -20.33
C HIS A 272 7.00 -3.03 -21.75
N LYS A 273 5.75 -3.00 -22.22
CA LYS A 273 5.35 -2.47 -23.53
C LYS A 273 4.81 -1.03 -23.45
N TRP A 274 5.04 -0.31 -22.36
CA TRP A 274 4.50 1.04 -22.13
C TRP A 274 4.78 2.05 -23.26
N GLN A 275 5.92 1.93 -23.94
CA GLN A 275 6.25 2.79 -25.09
C GLN A 275 5.24 2.66 -26.23
N PHE A 276 4.67 1.47 -26.43
CA PHE A 276 3.62 1.23 -27.41
C PHE A 276 2.37 2.04 -27.11
N HIS A 277 2.03 2.18 -25.83
CA HIS A 277 0.88 2.95 -25.35
C HIS A 277 1.01 4.47 -25.56
N LEU A 278 2.23 4.97 -25.82
CA LEU A 278 2.46 6.37 -26.20
C LEU A 278 2.22 6.63 -27.69
N SER A 279 2.43 5.62 -28.53
CA SER A 279 2.36 5.77 -29.98
C SER A 279 0.90 5.74 -30.48
N ARG A 280 0.55 6.71 -31.33
CA ARG A 280 -0.72 6.74 -32.04
C ARG A 280 -0.55 5.98 -33.36
N HIS A 281 -1.04 4.75 -33.40
CA HIS A 281 -0.94 3.88 -34.58
C HIS A 281 -1.56 4.55 -35.81
N SER A 282 -0.73 5.00 -36.75
CA SER A 282 -1.18 5.39 -38.08
C SER A 282 -1.16 4.16 -38.99
N ASN A 283 -2.11 3.22 -38.84
CA ASN A 283 -2.46 2.14 -39.77
C ASN A 283 -1.34 1.39 -40.54
N THR A 284 -0.06 1.42 -40.13
CA THR A 284 1.05 0.82 -40.87
C THR A 284 2.20 0.43 -39.93
N GLY A 285 2.00 -0.67 -39.18
CA GLY A 285 3.01 -1.52 -38.50
C GLY A 285 3.35 -1.19 -37.02
N PRO A 286 3.96 -2.12 -36.23
CA PRO A 286 4.28 -3.55 -36.46
C PRO A 286 3.46 -4.53 -35.58
N ASP A 287 3.69 -5.82 -35.81
CA ASP A 287 2.97 -7.01 -35.28
C ASP A 287 2.74 -7.04 -33.75
N ILE A 288 1.55 -7.47 -33.34
CA ILE A 288 1.13 -7.62 -31.92
C ILE A 288 2.01 -8.63 -31.17
N ASP A 289 2.64 -9.55 -31.92
CA ASP A 289 3.50 -10.63 -31.43
C ASP A 289 4.99 -10.28 -31.31
N ALA A 290 5.39 -9.02 -31.56
CA ALA A 290 6.78 -8.61 -31.37
C ALA A 290 7.21 -8.68 -29.88
N THR A 291 8.22 -9.52 -29.59
CA THR A 291 8.82 -9.66 -28.26
C THR A 291 9.79 -8.50 -27.98
N SER A 292 9.86 -8.02 -26.73
CA SER A 292 10.42 -6.71 -26.37
C SER A 292 11.91 -6.50 -26.72
N THR A 293 12.64 -7.55 -27.07
CA THR A 293 14.08 -7.50 -27.35
C THR A 293 14.43 -6.86 -28.70
N GLN A 294 13.45 -6.64 -29.59
CA GLN A 294 13.69 -6.01 -30.89
C GLN A 294 13.46 -4.49 -30.92
N TYR A 295 12.66 -3.93 -30.01
CA TYR A 295 12.40 -2.47 -29.97
C TYR A 295 13.52 -1.67 -29.30
N SER A 296 14.28 -2.30 -28.39
CA SER A 296 15.40 -1.64 -27.71
C SER A 296 16.60 -1.39 -28.63
N ARG A 297 16.63 -1.98 -29.84
CA ARG A 297 17.84 -1.98 -30.66
C ARG A 297 17.93 -0.88 -31.73
N ASP A 298 16.86 -0.49 -32.44
CA ASP A 298 17.05 0.35 -33.63
C ASP A 298 15.87 1.28 -34.00
N ASN A 299 15.51 2.25 -33.15
CA ASN A 299 14.69 3.41 -33.56
C ASN A 299 15.48 4.73 -33.36
N PHE A 300 16.57 4.87 -34.12
CA PHE A 300 17.34 6.12 -34.17
C PHE A 300 16.45 7.29 -34.63
N GLY A 301 16.27 8.29 -33.77
CA GLY A 301 15.56 9.54 -34.08
C GLY A 301 14.16 9.69 -33.47
N GLU A 302 13.67 8.71 -32.71
CA GLU A 302 12.42 8.86 -31.95
C GLU A 302 12.64 9.64 -30.66
N ARG A 303 11.77 10.62 -30.38
CA ARG A 303 11.93 11.54 -29.23
C ARG A 303 11.93 10.84 -27.87
N ILE A 304 11.33 9.64 -27.79
CA ILE A 304 11.36 8.78 -26.60
C ILE A 304 12.79 8.37 -26.23
N SER A 305 13.65 8.11 -27.23
CA SER A 305 15.08 7.78 -27.01
C SER A 305 15.91 8.95 -26.47
N ASN A 306 15.38 10.19 -26.53
CA ASN A 306 16.00 11.42 -26.07
C ASN A 306 15.42 11.93 -24.74
N SER A 307 14.79 11.06 -23.95
CA SER A 307 14.34 11.41 -22.60
C SER A 307 15.54 11.71 -21.70
N LEU A 308 15.42 12.71 -20.81
CA LEU A 308 16.45 13.01 -19.81
C LEU A 308 16.38 12.02 -18.64
N ILE A 309 15.20 11.46 -18.38
CA ILE A 309 14.95 10.48 -17.32
C ILE A 309 15.23 9.05 -17.82
N ILE A 310 14.90 8.75 -19.07
CA ILE A 310 14.91 7.37 -19.63
C ILE A 310 15.95 7.19 -20.75
N GLY A 311 16.52 8.27 -21.31
CA GLY A 311 17.36 8.21 -22.51
C GLY A 311 18.84 7.87 -22.28
N ASN A 312 19.40 7.22 -23.30
CA ASN A 312 20.83 6.92 -23.54
C ASN A 312 21.51 5.77 -22.78
N GLN A 313 20.80 5.04 -21.93
CA GLN A 313 21.26 3.74 -21.44
C GLN A 313 20.14 2.74 -21.71
N GLY A 314 20.42 1.70 -22.51
CA GLY A 314 19.49 0.59 -22.70
C GLY A 314 18.90 0.24 -21.34
N THR A 315 17.58 0.36 -21.24
CA THR A 315 16.78 0.45 -20.01
C THR A 315 17.35 -0.46 -18.92
N TRP A 316 18.22 0.08 -18.06
CA TRP A 316 18.86 -0.71 -17.00
C TRP A 316 17.80 -1.31 -16.06
N PHE A 317 16.63 -0.67 -15.98
CA PHE A 317 15.43 -1.18 -15.30
C PHE A 317 14.82 -2.46 -15.90
N ASP A 318 15.01 -2.74 -17.20
CA ASP A 318 14.56 -3.99 -17.86
C ASP A 318 15.56 -5.14 -17.63
N GLN A 319 16.81 -4.84 -17.23
CA GLN A 319 17.87 -5.86 -17.08
C GLN A 319 17.85 -6.60 -15.73
N PHE A 320 17.04 -6.17 -14.76
CA PHE A 320 17.02 -6.76 -13.41
C PHE A 320 15.81 -7.65 -13.11
N ASN A 321 14.95 -7.97 -14.08
CA ASN A 321 13.77 -8.80 -13.85
C ASN A 321 13.49 -9.79 -15.00
N ASN A 322 14.50 -10.60 -15.35
CA ASN A 322 14.30 -11.93 -15.92
C ASN A 322 14.62 -12.99 -14.86
#